data_AF-A0A2R6F1F5-F1
#
_entry.id   AF-A0A2R6F1F5-F1
#
_cell.length_a   1.000
_cell.length_b   1.000
_cell.length_c   1.000
_cell.angle_alpha   90.00
_cell.angle_beta   90.00
_cell.angle_gamma   90.00
#
_symmetry.space_group_name_H-M   'P 1'
#
loop_
_entity.id
_entity.type
_entity.pdbx_description
1 polymer ?
#
loop_
_entity_poly.entity_id
_entity_poly.type
_entity_poly.pdbx_seq_one_letter_code
_entity_poly.pdbx_strand_id
1 'polypeptide(L)' 'DEFFMDFLRAVFTQRRKTMRNAIRNTAHISGLDDPDAVVAAADEELLGKRAGNLSPAAFARLATVAWETGDPEREPE' A
#
# COMPACT_ATOMS: atom_id res chain seq x y z
N ASP A 1 -0.30 -0.78 13.90
CA ASP A 1 -1.73 -0.81 13.54
C ASP A 1 -2.21 0.42 12.79
N GLU A 2 -1.81 1.64 13.18
CA GLU A 2 -2.24 2.88 12.51
C GLU A 2 -1.84 2.95 11.03
N PHE A 3 -0.56 2.78 10.70
CA PHE A 3 -0.12 2.72 9.31
C PHE A 3 -0.87 1.67 8.48
N PHE A 4 -1.13 0.49 9.04
CA PHE A 4 -1.87 -0.56 8.32
C PHE A 4 -3.28 -0.09 7.96
N MET A 5 -3.97 0.58 8.88
CA MET A 5 -5.31 1.12 8.65
C MET A 5 -5.30 2.27 7.65
N ASP A 6 -4.30 3.15 7.69
CA ASP A 6 -4.17 4.25 6.74
C ASP A 6 -3.78 3.76 5.34
N PHE A 7 -2.88 2.79 5.25
CA PHE A 7 -2.56 2.08 4.01
C PHE A 7 -3.79 1.40 3.40
N LEU A 8 -4.59 0.69 4.22
CA LEU A 8 -5.84 0.10 3.76
C LEU A 8 -6.83 1.17 3.27
N ARG A 9 -7.04 2.23 4.04
CA ARG A 9 -7.92 3.35 3.66
C ARG A 9 -7.49 3.96 2.32
N ALA A 10 -6.19 4.18 2.16
CA ALA A 10 -5.58 4.72 0.96
C ALA A 10 -5.92 3.85 -0.28
N VAL A 11 -5.60 2.56 -0.24
CA VAL A 11 -5.82 1.69 -1.40
C VAL A 11 -7.31 1.46 -1.71
N PHE A 12 -8.18 1.45 -0.69
CA PHE A 12 -9.63 1.34 -0.89
C PHE A 12 -10.28 2.64 -1.39
N THR A 13 -9.68 3.80 -1.16
CA THR A 13 -10.11 5.07 -1.79
C THR A 13 -10.03 4.97 -3.32
N GLN A 14 -9.07 4.19 -3.83
CA GLN A 14 -8.88 3.90 -5.26
C GLN A 14 -9.32 2.48 -5.66
N ARG A 15 -10.40 1.93 -5.08
CA ARG A 15 -10.83 0.52 -5.28
C ARG A 15 -10.97 0.02 -6.73
N ARG A 16 -11.19 0.92 -7.69
CA ARG A 16 -11.35 0.59 -9.13
C ARG A 16 -10.03 0.58 -9.90
N LYS A 17 -8.95 1.09 -9.29
CA LYS A 17 -7.60 1.08 -9.85
C LYS A 17 -6.88 -0.19 -9.42
N THR A 18 -5.83 -0.54 -10.17
CA THR A 18 -4.90 -1.60 -9.76
C THR A 18 -4.13 -1.18 -8.51
N MET A 19 -3.62 -2.12 -7.73
CA MET A 19 -2.88 -1.83 -6.50
C MET A 19 -1.69 -0.92 -6.75
N ARG A 20 -0.96 -1.13 -7.85
CA ARG A 20 0.11 -0.22 -8.31
C ARG A 20 -0.32 1.24 -8.34
N ASN A 21 -1.45 1.51 -8.99
CA ASN A 21 -1.96 2.87 -9.14
C ASN A 21 -2.57 3.38 -7.84
N ALA A 22 -3.21 2.51 -7.06
CA ALA A 22 -3.76 2.87 -5.77
C ALA A 22 -2.65 3.37 -4.83
N ILE A 23 -1.56 2.59 -4.68
CA ILE A 23 -0.39 2.93 -3.85
C ILE A 23 0.19 4.29 -4.25
N ARG A 24 0.57 4.46 -5.53
CA ARG A 24 1.14 5.72 -6.04
C ARG A 24 0.24 6.94 -5.84
N ASN A 25 -1.05 6.79 -6.14
CA ASN A 25 -1.98 7.93 -6.12
C ASN A 25 -2.44 8.32 -4.71
N THR A 26 -2.12 7.50 -3.70
CA THR A 26 -2.62 7.68 -2.32
C THR A 26 -1.51 7.65 -1.27
N ALA A 27 -0.25 7.91 -1.70
CA ALA A 27 0.90 8.05 -0.81
C ALA A 27 0.62 9.00 0.37
N HIS A 28 0.11 10.20 0.08
CA HIS A 28 -0.34 11.20 1.08
C HIS A 28 -1.46 10.74 2.04
N ILE A 29 -2.21 9.68 1.72
CA ILE A 29 -3.23 9.11 2.61
C ILE A 29 -2.62 8.02 3.49
N SER A 30 -1.64 7.28 2.95
CA SER A 30 -0.98 6.16 3.62
C SER A 30 0.28 6.56 4.38
N GLY A 31 0.75 7.80 4.24
CA GLY A 31 1.98 8.30 4.85
C GLY A 31 3.25 7.77 4.20
N LEU A 32 3.19 7.27 2.96
CA LEU A 32 4.37 6.76 2.23
C LEU A 32 5.14 7.92 1.59
N ASP A 33 6.43 8.04 1.91
CA ASP A 33 7.31 8.99 1.24
C ASP A 33 7.86 8.46 -0.08
N ASP A 34 8.05 7.14 -0.19
CA ASP A 34 8.48 6.49 -1.44
C ASP A 34 7.50 5.37 -1.90
N PRO A 35 6.33 5.74 -2.47
CA PRO A 35 5.38 4.76 -3.00
C PRO A 35 5.93 3.98 -4.21
N ASP A 36 6.97 4.48 -4.89
CA ASP A 36 7.56 3.80 -6.04
C ASP A 36 8.47 2.65 -5.61
N ALA A 37 9.21 2.80 -4.51
CA ALA A 37 9.95 1.70 -3.88
C ALA A 37 9.02 0.54 -3.48
N VAL A 38 7.84 0.84 -2.94
CA VAL A 38 6.82 -0.19 -2.63
C VAL A 38 6.38 -0.95 -3.87
N VAL A 39 6.11 -0.24 -4.97
CA VAL A 39 5.71 -0.86 -6.24
C VAL A 39 6.84 -1.68 -6.86
N ALA A 40 8.11 -1.28 -6.68
CA ALA A 40 9.26 -2.03 -7.17
C ALA A 40 9.50 -3.32 -6.37
N ALA A 41 9.24 -3.32 -5.07
CA ALA A 41 9.47 -4.46 -4.18
C ALA A 41 8.30 -5.45 -4.11
N ALA A 42 7.08 -5.02 -4.43
CA ALA A 42 5.88 -5.85 -4.34
C ALA A 42 5.73 -6.83 -5.53
N ASP A 43 5.04 -7.93 -5.28
CA ASP A 43 4.72 -8.95 -6.27
C ASP A 43 3.82 -8.39 -7.39
N GLU A 44 4.26 -8.54 -8.66
CA GLU A 44 3.54 -8.09 -9.85
C GLU A 44 2.11 -8.65 -9.93
N GLU A 45 1.88 -9.89 -9.50
CA GLU A 45 0.55 -10.51 -9.52
C GLU A 45 -0.42 -9.78 -8.58
N LEU A 46 0.08 -9.26 -7.45
CA LEU A 46 -0.71 -8.45 -6.52
C LEU A 46 -0.91 -7.04 -7.09
N LEU A 47 0.12 -6.46 -7.70
CA LEU A 47 0.10 -5.11 -8.25
C LEU A 47 -0.88 -4.93 -9.41
N GLY A 48 -1.09 -5.98 -10.21
CA GLY A 48 -2.07 -6.02 -11.30
C GLY A 48 -3.53 -6.16 -10.83
N LYS A 49 -3.77 -6.62 -9.60
CA LYS A 49 -5.12 -6.79 -9.04
C LYS A 49 -5.70 -5.48 -8.53
N ARG A 50 -7.03 -5.43 -8.37
CA ARG A 50 -7.74 -4.32 -7.69
C ARG A 50 -7.92 -4.67 -6.21
N ALA A 51 -8.06 -3.66 -5.36
CA ALA A 51 -8.26 -3.84 -3.91
C ALA A 51 -9.40 -4.84 -3.60
N GLY A 52 -10.53 -4.75 -4.29
CA GLY A 52 -11.67 -5.66 -4.10
C GLY A 52 -11.42 -7.14 -4.43
N ASN A 53 -10.27 -7.48 -5.04
CA ASN A 53 -9.93 -8.85 -5.45
C ASN A 53 -8.83 -9.48 -4.58
N LEU A 54 -8.32 -8.76 -3.57
CA LEU A 54 -7.25 -9.22 -2.69
C LEU A 54 -7.82 -9.80 -1.40
N SER A 55 -7.19 -10.86 -0.89
CA SER A 55 -7.53 -11.41 0.41
C SER A 55 -6.94 -10.56 1.55
N PRO A 56 -7.48 -10.65 2.78
CA PRO A 56 -6.89 -9.99 3.94
C PRO A 56 -5.40 -10.31 4.15
N ALA A 57 -5.01 -11.58 3.93
CA ALA A 57 -3.61 -12.00 4.03
C ALA A 57 -2.71 -11.35 2.97
N ALA A 58 -3.25 -11.09 1.76
CA ALA A 58 -2.51 -10.38 0.73
C ALA A 58 -2.30 -8.90 1.10
N PHE A 59 -3.29 -8.26 1.72
CA PHE A 59 -3.13 -6.90 2.24
C PHE A 59 -2.09 -6.84 3.36
N ALA A 60 -2.09 -7.79 4.30
CA ALA A 60 -1.09 -7.84 5.35
C ALA A 60 0.34 -7.93 4.78
N ARG A 61 0.57 -8.84 3.82
CA ARG A 61 1.87 -8.96 3.14
C ARG A 61 2.27 -7.67 2.40
N LEU A 62 1.34 -7.07 1.67
CA LEU A 62 1.62 -5.85 0.92
C LEU A 62 1.89 -4.66 1.84
N ALA A 63 1.19 -4.57 2.97
CA ALA A 63 1.46 -3.55 3.98
C ALA A 63 2.82 -3.75 4.65
N THR A 64 3.28 -4.99 4.85
CA THR A 64 4.66 -5.27 5.28
C THR A 64 5.68 -4.74 4.28
N VAL A 65 5.50 -5.02 2.99
CA VAL A 65 6.39 -4.47 1.93
C VAL A 65 6.35 -2.95 1.94
N ALA A 66 5.17 -2.35 2.05
CA ALA A 66 5.00 -0.90 2.09
C ALA A 66 5.72 -0.29 3.30
N TRP A 67 5.64 -0.93 4.45
CA TRP A 67 6.33 -0.53 5.67
C TRP A 67 7.85 -0.59 5.52
N GLU A 68 8.38 -1.67 4.94
CA GLU A 68 9.82 -1.91 4.84
C GLU A 68 10.52 -1.06 3.78
N THR A 69 9.79 -0.63 2.75
CA THR A 69 10.40 -0.02 1.55
C THR A 69 9.91 1.37 1.23
N GLY A 70 8.72 1.76 1.71
CA GLY A 70 8.10 3.02 1.32
C GLY A 70 8.32 4.17 2.27
N ASP A 71 9.27 4.02 3.21
CA ASP A 71 9.65 5.00 4.23
C ASP A 71 8.44 5.72 4.83
N PRO A 72 7.54 4.98 5.51
CA PRO A 72 6.36 5.60 6.07
C PRO A 72 6.79 6.62 7.12
N GLU A 73 6.26 7.85 7.06
CA GLU A 73 6.45 8.86 8.11
C GLU A 73 5.99 8.24 9.45
N ARG A 74 6.95 7.73 10.21
CA ARG A 74 6.75 7.29 11.58
C ARG A 74 7.57 8.24 12.42
N GLU A 75 6.93 9.14 13.15
CA GLU A 75 7.53 9.58 14.40
C GLU A 75 7.60 8.33 15.29
N PRO A 76 8.80 7.81 15.62
CA PRO A 76 8.89 6.79 16.64
C PRO A 76 8.65 7.50 17.98
N GLU A 77 7.60 7.11 18.71
CA GLU A 77 7.59 7.35 20.16
C GLU A 77 8.68 6.54 20.85
#